data_AF-A0A7V9ZSB9-F1
#
_entry.id   AF-A0A7V9ZSB9-F1
#
_cell.length_a   1.000
_cell.length_b   1.000
_cell.length_c   1.000
_cell.angle_alpha   90.00
_cell.angle_beta   90.00
_cell.angle_gamma   90.00
#
_symmetry.space_group_name_H-M   'P 1'
#
loop_
_entity.id
_entity.type
_entity.pdbx_description
1 polymer ?
#
loop_
_entity_poly.entity_id
_entity_poly.type
_entity_poly.pdbx_seq_one_letter_code
_entity_poly.pdbx_strand_id
1 'polypeptide(L)'
;MTSEKLEKLRLRRKKAQELSDKLLANIKENRTEIEKLSNVFRQLEEDYVYRFYHQSFKVFGSTAQIKQAKELFERLAPDSFSLNDWFCSIADEAIGKEFDFAKTNQIWLEETRPILEAFWHSKYFLEQMLVAADELEESPQLLPSGWAAVLYLYNLR
;
A
#
# COMPACT_ATOMS: atom_id res chain seq x y z
N MET A 1 -11.58 27.23 24.06
CA MET A 1 -10.66 26.07 24.22
C MET A 1 -9.56 26.50 25.18
N THR A 2 -9.22 25.72 26.21
CA THR A 2 -8.24 26.13 27.24
C THR A 2 -6.81 26.20 26.67
N SER A 3 -5.92 27.01 27.27
CA SER A 3 -4.51 27.14 26.87
C SER A 3 -3.81 25.77 26.77
N GLU A 4 -4.06 24.91 27.75
CA GLU A 4 -3.52 23.54 27.79
C GLU A 4 -4.01 22.65 26.62
N LYS A 5 -5.28 22.79 26.20
CA LYS A 5 -5.81 22.07 25.05
C LYS A 5 -5.19 22.56 23.73
N LEU A 6 -4.94 23.85 23.60
CA LEU A 6 -4.25 24.45 22.45
C LEU A 6 -2.81 23.94 22.33
N GLU A 7 -2.09 23.86 23.44
CA GLU A 7 -0.71 23.38 23.47
C GLU A 7 -0.60 21.89 23.14
N LYS A 8 -1.48 21.05 23.71
CA LYS A 8 -1.58 19.63 23.35
C LYS A 8 -1.86 19.42 21.86
N LEU A 9 -2.76 20.22 21.27
CA LEU A 9 -3.06 20.16 19.83
C LEU A 9 -1.87 20.58 18.96
N ARG A 10 -1.14 21.64 19.36
CA ARG A 10 0.08 22.07 18.66
C ARG A 10 1.15 20.98 18.68
N LEU A 11 1.39 20.37 19.83
CA LEU A 11 2.39 19.30 19.97
C LEU A 11 2.01 18.07 19.12
N ARG A 12 0.73 17.68 19.11
CA ARG A 12 0.24 16.59 18.25
C ARG A 12 0.44 16.88 16.77
N ARG A 13 0.12 18.09 16.31
CA ARG A 13 0.32 18.49 14.90
C ARG A 13 1.80 18.49 14.52
N LYS A 14 2.66 19.03 15.38
CA LYS A 14 4.11 19.04 15.15
C LYS A 14 4.65 17.61 15.01
N LYS A 15 4.26 16.71 15.92
CA LYS A 15 4.65 15.29 15.85
C LYS A 15 4.14 14.60 14.57
N ALA A 16 2.88 14.85 14.19
CA ALA A 16 2.31 14.28 12.97
C ALA A 16 3.04 14.76 11.71
N GLN A 17 3.44 16.04 11.68
CA GLN A 17 4.25 16.60 10.60
C GLN A 17 5.62 15.94 10.53
N GLU A 18 6.35 15.84 11.66
CA GLU A 18 7.67 15.19 11.73
C GLU A 18 7.62 13.74 11.23
N LEU A 19 6.56 12.99 11.55
CA LEU A 19 6.36 11.62 11.08
C LEU A 19 6.07 11.57 9.57
N SER A 20 5.26 12.50 9.07
CA SER A 20 4.93 12.60 7.64
C SER A 20 6.17 12.96 6.81
N ASP A 21 7.00 13.87 7.30
CA ASP A 21 8.27 14.25 6.69
C ASP A 21 9.26 13.07 6.70
N LYS A 22 9.33 12.33 7.80
CA LYS A 22 10.16 11.11 7.89
C LYS A 22 9.70 10.04 6.90
N LEU A 23 8.39 9.82 6.76
CA LEU A 23 7.86 8.90 5.77
C LEU A 23 8.21 9.33 4.34
N LEU A 24 8.06 10.61 4.02
CA LEU A 24 8.43 11.13 2.70
C LEU A 24 9.93 10.95 2.42
N ALA A 25 10.79 11.18 3.42
CA ALA A 25 12.23 10.93 3.31
C ALA A 25 12.52 9.44 3.03
N ASN A 26 11.93 8.52 3.80
CA ASN A 26 12.06 7.08 3.58
C ASN A 26 11.63 6.67 2.16
N ILE A 27 10.51 7.22 1.68
CA ILE A 27 10.00 6.97 0.32
C ILE A 27 11.02 7.46 -0.73
N LYS A 28 11.57 8.67 -0.57
CA LYS A 28 12.58 9.22 -1.50
C LYS A 28 13.86 8.40 -1.51
N GLU A 29 14.35 7.99 -0.34
CA GLU A 29 15.55 7.16 -0.21
C GLU A 29 15.40 5.79 -0.89
N ASN A 30 14.19 5.24 -0.88
CA ASN A 30 13.87 3.94 -1.48
C ASN A 30 13.18 4.03 -2.85
N ARG A 31 13.16 5.22 -3.48
CA ARG A 31 12.43 5.49 -4.73
C ARG A 31 12.73 4.46 -5.83
N THR A 32 14.00 4.11 -6.02
CA THR A 32 14.42 3.14 -7.04
C THR A 32 13.84 1.74 -6.81
N GLU A 33 13.68 1.32 -5.55
CA GLU A 33 13.07 0.04 -5.21
C GLU A 33 11.55 0.07 -5.43
N ILE A 34 10.90 1.16 -5.00
CA ILE A 34 9.48 1.41 -5.25
C ILE A 34 9.18 1.40 -6.75
N GLU A 35 10.02 2.05 -7.56
CA GLU A 35 9.87 2.11 -9.02
C GLU A 35 10.02 0.73 -9.66
N LYS A 36 11.02 -0.05 -9.24
CA LYS A 36 11.19 -1.43 -9.72
C LYS A 36 9.95 -2.27 -9.43
N LEU A 37 9.45 -2.22 -8.19
CA LEU A 37 8.29 -3.00 -7.81
C LEU A 37 7.03 -2.51 -8.54
N SER A 38 6.81 -1.19 -8.63
CA SER A 38 5.72 -0.59 -9.41
C SER A 38 5.73 -1.06 -10.88
N ASN A 39 6.91 -1.13 -11.51
CA ASN A 39 7.06 -1.66 -12.86
C ASN A 39 6.66 -3.13 -12.98
N VAL A 40 6.98 -3.96 -11.98
CA VAL A 40 6.54 -5.36 -11.95
C VAL A 40 5.00 -5.44 -11.91
N PHE A 41 4.34 -4.66 -11.05
CA PHE A 41 2.87 -4.61 -11.01
C PHE A 41 2.27 -4.18 -12.36
N ARG A 42 2.83 -3.15 -13.01
CA ARG A 42 2.38 -2.70 -14.35
C ARG A 42 2.54 -3.76 -15.43
N GLN A 43 3.64 -4.52 -15.42
CA GLN A 43 3.88 -5.58 -16.41
C GLN A 43 2.95 -6.78 -16.22
N LEU A 44 2.57 -7.09 -14.98
CA LEU A 44 1.76 -8.27 -14.66
C LEU A 44 0.26 -8.02 -14.74
N GLU A 45 -0.17 -6.76 -14.75
CA GLU A 45 -1.58 -6.36 -14.78
C GLU A 45 -2.37 -7.03 -15.91
N GLU A 46 -1.87 -6.97 -17.15
CA GLU A 46 -2.60 -7.56 -18.28
C GLU A 46 -2.72 -9.08 -18.16
N ASP A 47 -1.65 -9.77 -17.74
CA ASP A 47 -1.66 -11.24 -17.61
C ASP A 47 -2.64 -11.63 -16.51
N TYR A 48 -2.58 -11.02 -15.32
CA TYR A 48 -3.48 -11.40 -14.23
C TYR A 48 -4.94 -11.09 -14.51
N VAL A 49 -5.26 -9.99 -15.21
CA VAL A 49 -6.64 -9.72 -15.63
C VAL A 49 -7.13 -10.79 -16.61
N TYR A 50 -6.35 -11.11 -17.65
CA TYR A 50 -6.74 -12.18 -18.57
C TYR A 50 -6.83 -13.55 -17.89
N ARG A 51 -5.88 -13.89 -17.02
CA ARG A 51 -5.85 -15.16 -16.29
C ARG A 51 -7.06 -15.31 -15.36
N PHE A 52 -7.56 -14.21 -14.80
CA PHE A 52 -8.80 -14.19 -14.02
C PHE A 52 -9.99 -14.62 -14.87
N TYR A 53 -10.19 -14.03 -16.05
CA TYR A 53 -11.29 -14.42 -16.94
C TYR A 53 -11.12 -15.83 -17.53
N HIS A 54 -9.88 -16.27 -17.74
CA HIS A 54 -9.56 -17.62 -18.19
C HIS A 54 -9.70 -18.68 -17.07
N GLN A 55 -9.92 -18.30 -15.81
CA GLN A 55 -9.86 -19.22 -14.66
C GLN A 55 -8.54 -19.99 -14.55
N SER A 56 -7.43 -19.29 -14.78
CA SER A 56 -6.11 -19.88 -14.69
C SER A 56 -5.54 -19.74 -13.28
N PHE A 57 -5.08 -20.83 -12.68
CA PHE A 57 -4.40 -20.83 -11.37
C PHE A 57 -3.23 -19.83 -11.28
N LYS A 58 -2.68 -19.38 -12.42
CA LYS A 58 -1.61 -18.37 -12.48
C LYS A 58 -1.98 -17.03 -11.84
N VAL A 59 -3.27 -16.70 -11.69
CA VAL A 59 -3.70 -15.51 -10.92
C VAL A 59 -3.13 -15.50 -9.50
N PHE A 60 -3.01 -16.69 -8.88
CA PHE A 60 -2.43 -16.85 -7.55
C PHE A 60 -0.94 -16.54 -7.49
N GLY A 61 -0.26 -16.44 -8.63
CA GLY A 61 1.14 -15.99 -8.68
C GLY A 61 1.34 -14.56 -8.18
N SER A 62 0.30 -13.72 -8.24
CA SER A 62 0.34 -12.31 -7.80
C SER A 62 0.53 -12.13 -6.29
N THR A 63 0.25 -13.16 -5.48
CA THR A 63 0.43 -13.14 -4.02
C THR A 63 1.87 -12.88 -3.61
N ALA A 64 2.84 -13.32 -4.43
CA ALA A 64 4.26 -13.05 -4.22
C ALA A 64 4.59 -11.55 -4.35
N GLN A 65 4.00 -10.84 -5.32
CA GLN A 65 4.20 -9.40 -5.49
C GLN A 65 3.47 -8.60 -4.41
N ILE A 66 2.26 -9.03 -4.01
CA ILE A 66 1.53 -8.42 -2.90
C ILE A 66 2.35 -8.51 -1.60
N LYS A 67 2.94 -9.68 -1.32
CA LYS A 67 3.85 -9.87 -0.20
C LYS A 67 5.05 -8.92 -0.25
N GLN A 68 5.72 -8.81 -1.40
CA GLN A 68 6.85 -7.89 -1.57
C GLN A 68 6.44 -6.42 -1.35
N ALA A 69 5.24 -6.02 -1.81
CA ALA A 69 4.73 -4.68 -1.59
C ALA A 69 4.45 -4.42 -0.11
N LYS A 70 3.79 -5.35 0.58
CA LYS A 70 3.54 -5.25 2.02
C LYS A 70 4.84 -5.13 2.82
N GLU A 71 5.82 -6.00 2.56
CA GLU A 71 7.13 -5.97 3.21
C GLU A 71 7.88 -4.65 2.94
N LEU A 72 7.80 -4.13 1.71
CA LEU A 72 8.35 -2.81 1.38
C LEU A 72 7.67 -1.72 2.20
N PHE A 73 6.34 -1.69 2.24
CA PHE A 73 5.59 -0.70 2.99
C PHE A 73 5.92 -0.75 4.49
N GLU A 74 6.02 -1.94 5.09
CA GLU A 74 6.43 -2.10 6.48
C GLU A 74 7.82 -1.49 6.74
N ARG A 75 8.78 -1.65 5.82
CA ARG A 75 10.12 -1.05 5.95
C ARG A 75 10.14 0.47 5.79
N LEU A 76 9.20 1.03 5.02
CA LEU A 76 9.11 2.48 4.80
C LEU A 76 8.47 3.23 5.98
N ALA A 77 7.79 2.52 6.88
CA ALA A 77 7.09 3.13 8.01
C ALA A 77 8.05 3.94 8.90
N PRO A 78 7.66 5.16 9.33
CA PRO A 78 8.40 5.87 10.36
C PRO A 78 8.28 5.12 11.71
N ASP A 79 9.35 5.09 12.50
CA ASP A 79 9.48 4.24 13.69
C ASP A 79 8.20 4.16 14.55
N SER A 80 7.85 2.93 14.95
CA SER A 80 6.71 2.60 15.82
C SER A 80 5.32 2.71 15.18
N PHE A 81 5.20 2.94 13.86
CA PHE A 81 3.92 2.89 13.15
C PHE A 81 3.73 1.59 12.39
N SER A 82 2.52 1.04 12.49
CA SER A 82 2.07 -0.08 11.66
C SER A 82 1.30 0.43 10.45
N LEU A 83 1.25 -0.41 9.42
CA LEU A 83 0.33 -0.19 8.31
C LEU A 83 -1.13 -0.21 8.80
N ASN A 84 -2.01 0.35 7.98
CA ASN A 84 -3.44 0.36 8.21
C ASN A 84 -4.00 -1.06 8.30
N ASP A 85 -4.81 -1.32 9.33
CA ASP A 85 -5.34 -2.66 9.61
C ASP A 85 -6.18 -3.22 8.44
N TRP A 86 -6.90 -2.36 7.71
CA TRP A 86 -7.67 -2.81 6.55
C TRP A 86 -6.76 -3.21 5.39
N PHE A 87 -5.70 -2.44 5.12
CA PHE A 87 -4.70 -2.84 4.13
C PHE A 87 -4.04 -4.17 4.51
N CYS A 88 -3.65 -4.33 5.79
CA CYS A 88 -3.09 -5.59 6.28
C CYS A 88 -4.06 -6.75 6.07
N SER A 89 -5.35 -6.59 6.42
CA SER A 89 -6.36 -7.62 6.21
C SER A 89 -6.50 -8.00 4.73
N ILE A 90 -6.56 -7.01 3.84
CA ILE A 90 -6.67 -7.23 2.38
C ILE A 90 -5.43 -7.99 1.87
N ALA A 91 -4.23 -7.53 2.24
CA ALA A 91 -2.98 -8.13 1.79
C ALA A 91 -2.79 -9.55 2.36
N ASP A 92 -3.03 -9.74 3.65
CA ASP A 92 -2.83 -11.03 4.32
C ASP A 92 -3.83 -12.08 3.87
N GLU A 93 -5.09 -11.70 3.63
CA GLU A 93 -6.07 -12.60 3.01
C GLU A 93 -5.57 -13.08 1.65
N ALA A 94 -5.13 -12.16 0.79
CA ALA A 94 -4.61 -12.51 -0.53
C ALA A 94 -3.34 -13.39 -0.45
N ILE A 95 -2.38 -13.04 0.42
CA ILE A 95 -1.12 -13.80 0.61
C ILE A 95 -1.40 -15.23 1.09
N GLY A 96 -2.44 -15.43 1.91
CA GLY A 96 -2.84 -16.74 2.42
C GLY A 96 -3.61 -17.61 1.41
N LYS A 97 -3.99 -17.10 0.24
CA LYS A 97 -4.71 -17.88 -0.77
C LYS A 97 -3.77 -18.85 -1.49
N GLU A 98 -4.18 -20.12 -1.52
CA GLU A 98 -3.54 -21.17 -2.31
C GLU A 98 -4.55 -21.80 -3.27
N PHE A 99 -4.10 -22.12 -4.48
CA PHE A 99 -4.97 -22.75 -5.46
C PHE A 99 -5.22 -24.22 -5.10
N ASP A 100 -6.48 -24.60 -5.01
CA ASP A 100 -6.92 -25.97 -4.78
C ASP A 100 -7.72 -26.49 -5.98
N PHE A 101 -7.14 -27.48 -6.65
CA PHE A 101 -7.69 -28.10 -7.86
C PHE A 101 -9.09 -28.69 -7.69
N ALA A 102 -9.50 -29.05 -6.48
CA ALA A 102 -10.80 -29.65 -6.22
C ALA A 102 -11.92 -28.61 -6.03
N LYS A 103 -11.60 -27.42 -5.50
CA LYS A 103 -12.60 -26.45 -5.04
C LYS A 103 -12.51 -25.07 -5.70
N THR A 104 -11.32 -24.56 -6.00
CA THR A 104 -11.12 -23.15 -6.36
C THR A 104 -11.91 -22.75 -7.60
N ASN A 105 -11.99 -23.61 -8.63
CA ASN A 105 -12.76 -23.30 -9.84
C ASN A 105 -14.29 -23.22 -9.60
N GLN A 106 -14.81 -23.93 -8.59
CA GLN A 106 -16.24 -23.91 -8.26
C GLN A 106 -16.65 -22.60 -7.57
N ILE A 107 -15.72 -22.00 -6.84
CA ILE A 107 -15.88 -20.75 -6.10
C ILE A 107 -14.90 -19.68 -6.60
N TRP A 108 -14.64 -19.66 -7.91
CA TRP A 108 -13.55 -18.87 -8.53
C TRP A 108 -13.53 -17.41 -8.09
N LEU A 109 -14.71 -16.76 -8.12
CA LEU A 109 -14.84 -15.35 -7.75
C LEU A 109 -14.51 -15.09 -6.27
N GLU A 110 -14.90 -15.99 -5.37
CA GLU A 110 -14.63 -15.86 -3.94
C GLU A 110 -13.12 -16.01 -3.66
N GLU A 111 -12.47 -16.92 -4.37
CA GLU A 111 -11.05 -17.20 -4.15
C GLU A 111 -10.10 -16.18 -4.79
N THR A 112 -10.50 -15.56 -5.91
CA THR A 112 -9.60 -14.72 -6.71
C THR A 112 -9.86 -13.22 -6.62
N ARG A 113 -11.07 -12.77 -6.22
CA ARG A 113 -11.33 -11.34 -6.04
C ARG A 113 -10.46 -10.70 -4.94
N PRO A 114 -10.25 -11.32 -3.76
CA PRO A 114 -9.37 -10.75 -2.73
C PRO A 114 -7.94 -10.55 -3.22
N ILE A 115 -7.45 -11.48 -4.05
CA ILE A 115 -6.11 -11.41 -4.66
C ILE A 115 -6.00 -10.17 -5.56
N LEU A 116 -6.96 -9.96 -6.46
CA LEU A 116 -6.95 -8.80 -7.37
C LEU A 116 -7.17 -7.47 -6.64
N GLU A 117 -7.99 -7.46 -5.59
CA GLU A 117 -8.19 -6.30 -4.73
C GLU A 117 -6.87 -5.89 -4.07
N ALA A 118 -6.17 -6.83 -3.42
CA ALA A 118 -4.87 -6.60 -2.82
C ALA A 118 -3.82 -6.17 -3.85
N PHE A 119 -3.86 -6.74 -5.06
CA PHE A 119 -2.98 -6.35 -6.15
C PHE A 119 -3.16 -4.87 -6.53
N TRP A 120 -4.41 -4.41 -6.69
CA TRP A 120 -4.69 -3.02 -7.05
C TRP A 120 -4.41 -2.03 -5.93
N HIS A 121 -4.71 -2.37 -4.68
CA HIS A 121 -4.31 -1.52 -3.55
C HIS A 121 -2.79 -1.37 -3.48
N SER A 122 -2.05 -2.47 -3.64
CA SER A 122 -0.59 -2.45 -3.61
C SER A 122 -0.01 -1.60 -4.75
N LYS A 123 -0.48 -1.81 -5.99
CA LYS A 123 -0.08 -1.01 -7.16
C LYS A 123 -0.36 0.48 -6.94
N TYR A 124 -1.58 0.81 -6.50
CA TYR A 124 -1.99 2.19 -6.27
C TYR A 124 -1.07 2.89 -5.27
N PHE A 125 -0.77 2.26 -4.13
CA PHE A 125 0.11 2.86 -3.14
C PHE A 125 1.55 3.04 -3.63
N LEU A 126 2.09 2.08 -4.39
CA LEU A 126 3.40 2.24 -5.04
C LEU A 126 3.42 3.46 -5.98
N GLU A 127 2.37 3.62 -6.80
CA GLU A 127 2.25 4.76 -7.72
C GLU A 127 2.13 6.10 -6.96
N GLN A 128 1.31 6.17 -5.91
CA GLN A 128 1.17 7.39 -5.11
C GLN A 128 2.46 7.74 -4.35
N MET A 129 3.24 6.74 -3.91
CA MET A 129 4.57 6.97 -3.31
C MET A 129 5.56 7.55 -4.32
N LEU A 130 5.54 7.10 -5.58
CA LEU A 130 6.40 7.67 -6.63
C LEU A 130 6.01 9.12 -6.95
N VAL A 131 4.71 9.40 -7.08
CA VAL A 131 4.21 10.78 -7.26
C VAL A 131 4.67 11.66 -6.10
N ALA A 132 4.54 11.19 -4.85
CA ALA A 132 4.99 11.93 -3.68
C ALA A 132 6.51 12.18 -3.69
N ALA A 133 7.32 11.18 -4.04
CA ALA A 133 8.77 11.32 -4.14
C ALA A 133 9.21 12.36 -5.19
N ASP A 134 8.50 12.41 -6.31
CA ASP A 134 8.85 13.25 -7.46
C ASP A 134 8.34 14.69 -7.32
N GLU A 135 7.17 14.90 -6.71
CA GLU A 135 6.49 16.19 -6.70
C GLU A 135 6.59 16.96 -5.37
N LEU A 136 6.81 16.28 -4.24
CA LEU A 136 6.82 16.92 -2.93
C LEU A 136 8.25 17.19 -2.46
N GLU A 137 8.57 18.44 -2.13
CA GLU A 137 9.84 18.76 -1.44
C GLU A 137 9.79 18.34 0.03
N GLU A 138 8.70 18.71 0.72
CA GLU A 138 8.36 18.39 2.12
C GLU A 138 6.90 17.92 2.23
N SER A 139 6.47 17.34 3.36
CA SER A 139 5.07 16.94 3.52
C SER A 139 4.17 18.17 3.60
N PRO A 140 3.24 18.38 2.64
CA PRO A 140 2.48 19.62 2.53
C PRO A 140 1.40 19.74 3.61
N GLN A 141 1.09 20.97 4.03
CA GLN A 141 -0.03 21.23 4.94
C GLN A 141 -1.39 21.06 4.26
N LEU A 142 -1.49 21.45 2.98
CA LEU A 142 -2.63 21.19 2.12
C LEU A 142 -2.39 19.86 1.41
N LEU A 143 -3.08 18.80 1.85
CA LEU A 143 -2.82 17.46 1.32
C LEU A 143 -3.49 17.24 -0.04
N PRO A 144 -2.71 16.97 -1.10
CA PRO A 144 -3.25 16.31 -2.28
C PRO A 144 -3.82 14.94 -1.88
N SER A 145 -4.89 14.51 -2.53
CA SER A 145 -5.56 13.24 -2.20
C SER A 145 -4.63 12.03 -2.25
N GLY A 146 -3.67 12.01 -3.19
CA GLY A 146 -2.67 10.95 -3.31
C GLY A 146 -1.77 10.83 -2.07
N TRP A 147 -1.23 11.96 -1.61
CA TRP A 147 -0.43 11.98 -0.38
C TRP A 147 -1.28 11.66 0.85
N ALA A 148 -2.52 12.15 0.91
CA ALA A 148 -3.44 11.78 1.99
C ALA A 148 -3.67 10.27 2.05
N ALA A 149 -3.82 9.60 0.90
CA ALA A 149 -3.98 8.15 0.83
C ALA A 149 -2.74 7.42 1.38
N VAL A 150 -1.53 7.86 1.01
CA VAL A 150 -0.28 7.32 1.58
C VAL A 150 -0.27 7.51 3.10
N LEU A 151 -0.61 8.68 3.63
CA LEU A 151 -0.66 8.88 5.08
C LEU A 151 -1.67 7.95 5.79
N TYR A 152 -2.82 7.66 5.17
CA TYR A 152 -3.78 6.70 5.70
C TYR A 152 -3.23 5.27 5.73
N LEU A 153 -2.44 4.87 4.72
CA LEU A 153 -1.77 3.56 4.73
C LEU A 153 -0.89 3.37 5.97
N TYR A 154 -0.32 4.46 6.53
CA TYR A 154 0.54 4.41 7.72
C TYR A 154 -0.15 4.89 9.01
N ASN A 155 -1.47 5.04 9.01
CA ASN A 155 -2.25 5.56 10.15
C ASN A 155 -1.73 6.93 10.68
N LEU A 156 -1.22 7.78 9.78
CA LEU A 156 -0.72 9.11 10.10
C LEU A 156 -1.79 10.20 9.99
N ARG A 157 -3.06 9.83 9.77
CA ARG A 157 -4.19 10.74 9.63
C ARG A 157 -5.49 10.23 10.23
#